data_AF-A0A4Q3T8B6-F1
#
_entry.id   AF-A0A4Q3T8B6-F1
#
_cell.length_a   1.000
_cell.length_b   1.000
_cell.length_c   1.000
_cell.angle_alpha   90.00
_cell.angle_beta   90.00
_cell.angle_gamma   90.00
#
_symmetry.space_group_name_H-M   'P 1'
#
loop_
_entity.id
_entity.type
_entity.pdbx_description
1 polymer ?
#
loop_
_entity_poly.entity_id
_entity_poly.type
_entity_poly.pdbx_seq_one_letter_code
_entity_poly.pdbx_strand_id
1 'polypeptide(L)' 'AHLGKSSVRYEVGIFVQGELLTAAKGHFIHVYVDKASRRPTALPPQLKSVLEALQ' A
#
# COMPACT_ATOMS: atom_id res chain seq x y z
N ALA A 1 2.09 -4.11 7.12
CA ALA A 1 1.43 -3.93 5.81
C ALA A 1 0.55 -5.15 5.46
N HIS A 2 -0.58 -4.96 4.78
CA HIS A 2 -1.50 -6.06 4.42
C HIS A 2 -1.77 -6.08 2.91
N LEU A 3 -1.64 -7.26 2.29
CA LEU A 3 -1.83 -7.47 0.86
C LEU A 3 -3.15 -8.21 0.60
N GLY A 4 -4.09 -7.53 -0.06
CA GLY A 4 -5.34 -8.11 -0.53
C GLY A 4 -5.26 -8.49 -2.02
N LYS A 5 -6.32 -9.12 -2.53
CA LYS A 5 -6.40 -9.53 -3.95
C LYS A 5 -6.35 -8.35 -4.94
N SER A 6 -7.00 -7.23 -4.57
CA SER A 6 -7.15 -6.02 -5.38
C SER A 6 -6.79 -4.75 -4.63
N SER A 7 -6.12 -4.87 -3.48
CA SER A 7 -5.83 -3.74 -2.61
C SER A 7 -4.54 -3.93 -1.81
N VAL A 8 -3.93 -2.82 -1.42
CA VAL A 8 -2.73 -2.80 -0.57
C VAL A 8 -2.96 -1.82 0.58
N ARG A 9 -2.71 -2.25 1.82
CA ARG A 9 -2.67 -1.37 2.99
C ARG A 9 -1.23 -0.93 3.24
N TYR A 10 -0.96 0.34 3.00
CA TYR A 10 0.31 0.98 3.27
C TYR A 10 0.31 1.59 4.67
N GLU A 11 1.41 1.43 5.38
CA GLU A 11 1.66 2.07 6.68
C GLU A 11 2.75 3.11 6.48
N VAL A 12 2.53 4.32 6.99
CA VAL A 12 3.42 5.47 6.79
C VAL A 12 3.73 6.09 8.12
N GLY A 13 5.03 6.37 8.35
CA GLY A 13 5.52 7.20 9.43
C GLY A 13 6.09 8.50 8.89
N ILE A 14 5.73 9.62 9.50
CA ILE A 14 6.31 10.94 9.25
C ILE A 14 7.25 11.25 10.40
N PHE A 15 8.51 11.54 10.08
CA PHE A 15 9.57 11.80 11.06
C PHE A 15 10.10 13.22 10.91
N VAL A 16 10.39 13.86 12.04
CA VAL A 16 11.25 15.03 12.05
C VAL A 16 12.68 14.54 11.82
N GLN A 17 13.48 15.28 11.06
CA GLN A 17 14.85 14.88 10.75
C GLN A 17 15.66 14.69 12.04
N GLY A 18 16.29 13.53 12.18
CA GLY A 18 17.12 13.17 13.34
C GLY A 18 16.36 12.55 14.51
N GLU A 19 15.02 12.55 14.48
CA GLU A 19 14.21 11.95 15.54
C GLU A 19 13.96 10.46 15.30
N LEU A 20 14.06 9.66 16.36
CA LEU A 20 13.81 8.23 16.33
C LEU A 20 12.31 7.89 16.28
N LEU A 21 11.47 8.78 16.81
CA LEU A 21 10.02 8.57 16.89
C LEU A 21 9.29 9.28 15.76
N THR A 22 8.22 8.65 15.27
CA THR A 22 7.32 9.29 14.30
C THR A 22 6.59 10.46 14.95
N ALA A 23 6.61 11.62 14.30
CA ALA A 23 5.74 12.75 14.65
C ALA A 23 4.27 12.45 14.30
N ALA A 24 4.04 11.69 13.23
CA ALA A 24 2.73 11.16 12.89
C ALA A 24 2.86 9.77 12.26
N LYS A 25 1.88 8.90 12.49
CA LYS A 25 1.78 7.61 11.82
C LYS A 25 0.37 7.42 11.31
N GLY A 26 0.26 6.78 10.15
CA GLY A 26 -1.01 6.54 9.50
C GLY A 26 -0.97 5.32 8.61
N HIS A 27 -2.11 5.01 8.02
CA HIS A 27 -2.20 4.02 6.98
C HIS A 27 -3.26 4.45 5.98
N PHE A 28 -3.12 3.97 4.75
CA PHE A 28 -4.14 4.12 3.72
C PHE A 28 -4.25 2.85 2.90
N ILE A 29 -5.40 2.67 2.27
CA ILE A 29 -5.70 1.51 1.43
C ILE A 29 -5.82 1.99 0.00
N HIS A 30 -4.95 1.48 -0.88
CA HIS A 30 -5.08 1.71 -2.31
C HIS A 30 -5.77 0.51 -2.94
N VAL A 31 -6.95 0.72 -3.52
CA VAL A 31 -7.68 -0.30 -4.29
C VAL A 31 -7.41 -0.08 -5.78
N TYR A 32 -6.98 -1.14 -6.47
CA TYR A 32 -6.75 -1.11 -7.91
C TYR A 32 -8.05 -1.42 -8.62
N VAL A 33 -8.44 -0.54 -9.54
CA VAL A 33 -9.67 -0.65 -10.30
C VAL A 33 -9.40 -0.65 -11.79
N ASP A 34 -10.22 -1.38 -12.53
CA ASP A 34 -10.24 -1.27 -13.98
C ASP A 34 -10.78 0.12 -14.39
N LYS A 35 -10.13 0.75 -15.38
CA LYS A 35 -10.42 2.14 -15.77
C LYS A 35 -11.81 2.30 -16.39
N ALA A 36 -12.26 1.33 -17.18
CA ALA A 36 -13.52 1.42 -17.91
C ALA A 36 -14.71 1.12 -16.99
N SER A 37 -14.65 0.00 -16.26
CA SER A 37 -15.74 -0.49 -15.41
C SER A 37 -15.76 0.13 -14.02
N ARG A 38 -14.65 0.74 -13.57
CA ARG A 38 -14.45 1.24 -12.20
C ARG A 38 -14.65 0.18 -11.12
N ARG A 39 -14.48 -1.10 -11.48
CA ARG A 39 -14.58 -2.24 -10.55
C ARG A 39 -13.19 -2.66 -10.07
N PRO A 40 -13.07 -3.18 -8.84
CA PRO A 40 -11.79 -3.72 -8.36
C PRO A 40 -11.25 -4.81 -9.29
N THR A 41 -9.95 -4.75 -9.56
CA THR A 41 -9.23 -5.72 -10.37
C THR A 41 -8.04 -6.28 -9.62
N ALA A 42 -7.58 -7.47 -9.99
CA ALA A 42 -6.43 -8.08 -9.36
C ALA A 42 -5.18 -7.19 -9.53
N LEU A 43 -4.30 -7.23 -8.54
CA LEU A 43 -3.02 -6.54 -8.63
C LEU A 43 -2.22 -7.07 -9.85
N PRO A 44 -1.58 -6.18 -10.64
CA PRO A 44 -0.66 -6.61 -11.69
C PRO A 44 0.41 -7.55 -11.12
N PRO A 45 0.76 -8.66 -11.81
CA PRO A 45 1.67 -9.68 -11.28
C PRO A 45 3.01 -9.13 -10.79
N GLN A 46 3.61 -8.20 -11.54
CA GLN A 46 4.90 -7.60 -11.21
C GLN A 46 4.82 -6.78 -9.91
N LEU A 47 3.76 -6.01 -9.74
CA LEU A 47 3.52 -5.25 -8.51
C LEU A 47 3.30 -6.19 -7.33
N LYS A 48 2.49 -7.25 -7.53
CA LYS A 48 2.23 -8.24 -6.49
C LYS A 48 3.53 -8.89 -6.01
N SER A 49 4.41 -9.33 -6.91
CA SER A 49 5.69 -9.94 -6.54
C SER A 49 6.60 -9.01 -5.74
N VAL A 50 6.66 -7.71 -6.08
CA VAL A 50 7.45 -6.74 -5.31
C VAL A 50 6.87 -6.57 -3.91
N LEU A 51 5.54 -6.48 -3.79
CA LEU A 51 4.88 -6.28 -2.50
C LEU A 51 4.99 -7.51 -1.58
N GLU A 52 4.98 -8.72 -2.14
CA GLU A 52 5.20 -9.96 -1.39
C GLU A 52 6.61 -10.02 -0.78
N ALA A 53 7.62 -9.43 -1.43
CA ALA A 53 8.98 -9.35 -0.89
C ALA A 53 9.16 -8.31 0.24
N LEU A 54 8.14 -7.47 0.49
CA LEU A 54 8.16 -6.43 1.52
C LEU A 54 7.32 -6.79 2.77
N GLN A 55 6.70 -7.99 2.77
CA GLN A 55 6.04 -8.54 3.96
C GLN A 55 7.06 -9.14 4.92
#